data_AF-X0UUE6-F1
#
_entry.id   AF-X0UUE6-F1
#
_cell.length_a   1.000
_cell.length_b   1.000
_cell.length_c   1.000
_cell.angle_alpha   90.00
_cell.angle_beta   90.00
_cell.angle_gamma   90.00
#
_symmetry.space_group_name_H-M   'P 1'
#
loop_
_entity.id
_entity.type
_entity.pdbx_description
1 polymer ?
#
loop_
_entity_poly.entity_id
_entity_poly.type
_entity_poly.pdbx_seq_one_letter_code
_entity_poly.pdbx_strand_id
1 'polypeptide(L)'
;MARSFLLPLTAVWLACISLGCVSTSDFKRAEEEARWGNWSEAVVYYQRSLDQDPDNIEYRMALQRALLQASHRHAQEARKYLEAEDWSSAVRELELAVDYDPSNRWIQDQLAVVRRRLAERESILKSDKAKVISKSVEMQAILDPSSAAPIRLKFAEGTSLRQVFEALSELAGVNILFDESFRDKRVTVDLADVSFEEALDILVRTNGLFYKVLRPSAVIVAPDKDRQP
;
A
#
# COMPACT_ATOMS: atom_id res chain seq x y z
N MET A 1 -63.82 40.71 64.07
CA MET A 1 -62.70 39.86 64.54
C MET A 1 -62.01 39.31 63.31
N ALA A 2 -60.78 39.78 63.07
CA ALA A 2 -59.96 39.37 61.94
C ALA A 2 -59.34 38.00 62.19
N ARG A 3 -59.29 37.15 61.15
CA ARG A 3 -58.34 36.04 61.07
C ARG A 3 -57.73 36.06 59.67
N SER A 4 -56.42 36.27 59.68
CA SER A 4 -55.56 36.49 58.54
C SER A 4 -54.75 35.21 58.25
N PHE A 5 -54.15 35.15 57.05
CA PHE A 5 -52.92 34.41 56.69
C PHE A 5 -53.05 32.87 56.57
N LEU A 6 -52.49 32.15 55.58
CA LEU A 6 -51.44 32.36 54.58
C LEU A 6 -51.64 31.35 53.42
N LEU A 7 -51.48 31.81 52.18
CA LEU A 7 -51.12 30.96 51.04
C LEU A 7 -49.66 30.53 51.14
N PRO A 8 -49.27 29.31 50.74
CA PRO A 8 -47.95 29.07 50.20
C PRO A 8 -48.03 28.96 48.67
N LEU A 9 -47.66 30.07 48.01
CA LEU A 9 -46.91 30.02 46.77
C LEU A 9 -45.61 29.25 47.04
N THR A 10 -45.51 28.01 46.59
CA THR A 10 -44.21 27.41 46.24
C THR A 10 -44.37 26.77 44.87
N ALA A 11 -44.28 27.66 43.89
CA ALA A 11 -44.04 27.33 42.51
C ALA A 11 -42.77 26.46 42.38
N VAL A 12 -42.89 25.39 41.58
CA VAL A 12 -42.00 25.11 40.45
C VAL A 12 -40.57 25.61 40.64
N TRP A 13 -39.69 24.79 41.24
CA TRP A 13 -38.24 24.93 41.08
C TRP A 13 -37.56 23.58 41.36
N LEU A 14 -37.80 22.60 40.49
CA LEU A 14 -36.94 21.42 40.41
C LEU A 14 -36.86 20.94 38.95
N ALA A 15 -36.45 21.86 38.08
CA ALA A 15 -36.05 21.56 36.70
C ALA A 15 -34.53 21.79 36.56
N CYS A 16 -33.86 20.82 35.92
CA CYS A 16 -32.50 20.88 35.39
C CYS A 16 -31.32 20.87 36.38
N ILE A 17 -31.02 19.69 36.94
CA ILE A 17 -29.62 19.28 37.16
C ILE A 17 -29.45 17.83 36.66
N SER A 18 -29.33 17.67 35.35
CA SER A 18 -28.87 16.42 34.73
C SER A 18 -27.98 16.75 33.53
N LEU A 19 -26.89 17.45 33.78
CA LEU A 19 -25.80 17.64 32.84
C LEU A 19 -24.51 17.30 33.61
N GLY A 20 -23.99 16.09 33.47
CA GLY A 20 -22.70 15.81 34.13
C GLY A 20 -22.14 14.39 34.23
N CYS A 21 -22.74 13.34 33.65
CA CYS A 21 -22.18 11.97 33.80
C CYS A 21 -21.94 11.22 32.49
N VAL A 22 -21.61 11.91 31.39
CA VAL A 22 -21.11 11.25 30.17
C VAL A 22 -19.58 11.37 30.03
N SER A 23 -18.98 12.52 30.37
CA SER A 23 -17.55 12.76 30.14
C SER A 23 -16.59 11.92 30.99
N THR A 24 -17.06 11.36 32.12
CA THR A 24 -16.21 10.54 32.99
C THR A 24 -15.95 9.13 32.44
N SER A 25 -16.76 8.64 31.50
CA SER A 25 -16.66 7.25 31.04
C SER A 25 -15.48 7.02 30.09
N ASP A 26 -15.33 7.88 29.07
CA ASP A 26 -14.24 7.80 28.09
C ASP A 26 -12.88 8.06 28.78
N PHE A 27 -12.79 9.06 29.64
CA PHE A 27 -11.54 9.37 30.33
C PHE A 27 -11.07 8.22 31.24
N LYS A 28 -11.99 7.59 31.98
CA LYS A 28 -11.66 6.42 32.80
C LYS A 28 -11.17 5.25 31.95
N ARG A 29 -11.80 5.04 30.79
CA ARG A 29 -11.38 4.00 29.84
C ARG A 29 -10.00 4.30 29.24
N ALA A 30 -9.72 5.57 28.94
CA ALA A 30 -8.40 6.01 28.50
C ALA A 30 -7.32 5.71 29.54
N GLU A 31 -7.58 6.02 30.81
CA GLU A 31 -6.68 5.72 31.94
C GLU A 31 -6.49 4.21 32.15
N GLU A 32 -7.52 3.39 31.89
CA GLU A 32 -7.40 1.93 31.88
C GLU A 32 -6.45 1.45 30.79
N GLU A 33 -6.66 1.85 29.53
CA GLU A 33 -5.80 1.46 28.41
C GLU A 33 -4.36 1.95 28.60
N ALA A 34 -4.18 3.18 29.09
CA ALA A 34 -2.88 3.75 29.42
C ALA A 34 -2.15 2.92 30.48
N ARG A 35 -2.84 2.46 31.53
CA ARG A 35 -2.25 1.58 32.56
C ARG A 35 -1.78 0.24 32.00
N TRP A 36 -2.46 -0.28 30.98
CA TRP A 36 -2.05 -1.50 30.27
C TRP A 36 -0.98 -1.26 29.20
N GLY A 37 -0.57 -0.01 28.98
CA GLY A 37 0.40 0.37 27.97
C GLY A 37 -0.16 0.37 26.54
N ASN A 38 -1.47 0.32 26.39
CA ASN A 38 -2.19 0.41 25.12
C ASN A 38 -2.35 1.87 24.70
N TRP A 39 -1.21 2.55 24.53
CA TRP A 39 -1.16 4.00 24.36
C TRP A 39 -1.94 4.51 23.15
N SER A 40 -1.90 3.79 22.02
CA SER A 40 -2.63 4.16 20.80
C SER A 40 -4.15 4.13 21.01
N GLU A 41 -4.67 3.15 21.75
CA GLU A 41 -6.09 3.07 22.10
C GLU A 41 -6.46 4.13 23.15
N ALA A 42 -5.59 4.37 24.13
CA ALA A 42 -5.77 5.43 25.11
C ALA A 42 -5.90 6.82 24.46
N VAL A 43 -5.08 7.12 23.43
CA VAL A 43 -5.19 8.36 22.64
C VAL A 43 -6.59 8.55 22.07
N VAL A 44 -7.22 7.49 21.55
CA VAL A 44 -8.58 7.57 21.00
C VAL A 44 -9.59 8.02 22.05
N TYR A 45 -9.56 7.43 23.25
CA TYR A 45 -10.48 7.80 24.33
C TYR A 45 -10.17 9.17 24.94
N TYR A 46 -8.89 9.54 25.07
CA TYR A 46 -8.52 10.89 25.51
C TYR A 46 -8.96 11.96 24.52
N GLN A 47 -8.82 11.70 23.20
CA GLN A 47 -9.30 12.62 22.17
C GLN A 47 -10.81 12.83 22.29
N ARG A 48 -11.59 11.74 22.43
CA ARG A 48 -13.04 11.83 22.64
C ARG A 48 -13.40 12.60 23.91
N SER A 49 -12.63 12.42 24.99
CA SER A 49 -12.83 13.16 26.23
C SER A 49 -12.58 14.66 26.02
N LEU A 50 -11.52 15.01 25.30
CA LEU A 50 -11.19 16.40 24.96
C LEU A 50 -12.20 17.02 24.00
N ASP A 51 -12.75 16.25 23.05
CA ASP A 51 -13.78 16.72 22.13
C ASP A 51 -15.09 17.08 22.88
N GLN A 52 -15.36 16.41 24.01
CA GLN A 52 -16.52 16.71 24.86
C GLN A 52 -16.31 17.93 25.75
N ASP A 53 -15.08 18.17 26.23
CA ASP A 53 -14.73 19.31 27.06
C ASP A 53 -13.36 19.90 26.64
N PRO A 54 -13.35 20.78 25.60
CA PRO A 54 -12.11 21.29 25.00
C PRO A 54 -11.24 22.17 25.91
N ASP A 55 -11.86 22.78 26.93
CA ASP A 55 -11.16 23.69 27.86
C ASP A 55 -10.52 22.93 29.04
N ASN A 56 -10.83 21.65 29.18
CA ASN A 56 -10.31 20.81 30.25
C ASN A 56 -8.79 20.60 30.12
N ILE A 57 -8.04 21.22 31.04
CA ILE A 57 -6.57 21.12 31.06
C ILE A 57 -6.12 19.68 31.33
N GLU A 58 -6.84 18.93 32.17
CA GLU A 58 -6.49 17.54 32.49
C GLU A 58 -6.55 16.66 31.24
N TYR A 59 -7.61 16.77 30.44
CA TYR A 59 -7.78 15.99 29.22
C TYR A 59 -6.70 16.32 28.18
N ARG A 60 -6.37 17.60 28.01
CA ARG A 60 -5.27 18.03 27.11
C ARG A 60 -3.93 17.45 27.55
N MET A 61 -3.62 17.54 28.83
CA MET A 61 -2.36 17.04 29.38
C MET A 61 -2.27 15.51 29.30
N ALA A 62 -3.38 14.80 29.55
CA ALA A 62 -3.44 13.35 29.47
C ALA A 62 -3.29 12.87 28.01
N LEU A 63 -4.01 13.50 27.07
CA LEU A 63 -3.87 13.22 25.64
C LEU A 63 -2.43 13.44 25.17
N GLN A 64 -1.82 14.59 25.49
CA GLN A 64 -0.45 14.89 25.08
C GLN A 64 0.54 13.85 25.63
N ARG A 65 0.35 13.40 26.86
CA ARG A 65 1.16 12.32 27.44
C ARG A 65 0.97 11.02 26.67
N ALA A 66 -0.27 10.65 26.36
CA ALA A 66 -0.58 9.43 25.63
C ALA A 66 0.01 9.44 24.21
N LEU A 67 -0.04 10.57 23.50
CA LEU A 67 0.59 10.77 22.19
C LEU A 67 2.11 10.52 22.27
N LEU A 68 2.80 11.14 23.23
CA LEU A 68 4.24 10.94 23.41
C LEU A 68 4.59 9.47 23.72
N GLN A 69 3.79 8.80 24.54
CA GLN A 69 4.01 7.39 24.87
C GLN A 69 3.72 6.46 23.67
N ALA A 70 2.66 6.73 22.90
CA ALA A 70 2.35 6.00 21.67
C ALA A 70 3.48 6.16 20.65
N SER A 71 3.95 7.39 20.42
CA SER A 71 5.11 7.65 19.57
C SER A 71 6.35 6.88 20.03
N HIS A 72 6.65 6.93 21.34
CA HIS A 72 7.79 6.21 21.89
C HIS A 72 7.70 4.70 21.67
N ARG A 73 6.52 4.10 21.87
CA ARG A 73 6.29 2.67 21.65
C ARG A 73 6.51 2.28 20.18
N HIS A 74 5.91 3.02 19.24
CA HIS A 74 6.12 2.77 17.81
C HIS A 74 7.58 2.98 17.39
N ALA A 75 8.26 3.98 17.96
CA ALA A 75 9.70 4.19 17.75
C ALA A 75 10.57 3.03 18.29
N GLN A 76 10.16 2.37 19.38
CA GLN A 76 10.85 1.18 19.90
C GLN A 76 10.64 -0.04 19.00
N GLU A 77 9.43 -0.28 18.51
CA GLU A 77 9.18 -1.38 17.55
C GLU A 77 9.92 -1.14 16.24
N ALA A 78 9.93 0.10 15.74
CA ALA A 78 10.75 0.48 14.59
C ALA A 78 12.22 0.11 14.79
N ARG A 79 12.82 0.38 15.96
CA ARG A 79 14.23 0.01 16.24
C ARG A 79 14.47 -1.49 16.08
N LYS A 80 13.55 -2.33 16.55
CA LYS A 80 13.68 -3.80 16.38
C LYS A 80 13.68 -4.19 14.89
N TYR A 81 12.81 -3.56 14.09
CA TYR A 81 12.79 -3.80 12.64
C TYR A 81 14.04 -3.26 11.94
N LEU A 82 14.59 -2.13 12.38
CA LEU A 82 15.84 -1.58 11.87
C LEU A 82 17.03 -2.51 12.16
N GLU A 83 17.09 -3.06 13.38
CA GLU A 83 18.11 -4.05 13.76
C GLU A 83 17.97 -5.36 12.97
N ALA A 84 16.74 -5.75 12.63
CA ALA A 84 16.45 -6.90 11.78
C ALA A 84 16.62 -6.63 10.27
N GLU A 85 17.00 -5.41 9.89
CA GLU A 85 17.05 -4.92 8.49
C GLU A 85 15.71 -5.07 7.73
N ASP A 86 14.59 -5.20 8.44
CA ASP A 86 13.26 -5.15 7.87
C ASP A 86 12.83 -3.69 7.69
N TRP A 87 13.42 -3.05 6.68
CA TRP A 87 13.17 -1.65 6.34
C TRP A 87 11.70 -1.36 6.06
N SER A 88 10.96 -2.34 5.54
CA SER A 88 9.55 -2.19 5.17
C SER A 88 8.68 -2.03 6.41
N SER A 89 8.90 -2.88 7.42
CA SER A 89 8.18 -2.79 8.70
C SER A 89 8.65 -1.60 9.53
N ALA A 90 9.95 -1.30 9.51
CA ALA A 90 10.50 -0.13 10.18
C ALA A 90 9.87 1.18 9.69
N VAL A 91 9.65 1.34 8.38
CA VAL A 91 8.98 2.54 7.82
C VAL A 91 7.58 2.71 8.39
N ARG A 92 6.76 1.64 8.42
CA ARG A 92 5.38 1.72 8.93
C ARG A 92 5.33 2.15 10.39
N GLU A 93 6.19 1.57 11.23
CA GLU A 93 6.27 1.93 12.64
C GLU A 93 6.79 3.36 12.85
N LEU A 94 7.79 3.79 12.07
CA LEU A 94 8.27 5.17 12.13
C LEU A 94 7.22 6.18 11.67
N GLU A 95 6.41 5.87 10.65
CA GLU A 95 5.29 6.71 10.20
C GLU A 95 4.27 6.91 11.32
N LEU A 96 3.82 5.83 11.96
CA LEU A 96 2.94 5.91 13.13
C LEU A 96 3.57 6.74 14.26
N ALA A 97 4.87 6.57 14.50
CA ALA A 97 5.56 7.32 15.53
C ALA A 97 5.64 8.83 15.23
N VAL A 98 5.79 9.22 13.96
CA VAL A 98 5.72 10.62 13.50
C VAL A 98 4.31 11.18 13.64
N ASP A 99 3.28 10.40 13.31
CA ASP A 99 1.89 10.85 13.41
C ASP A 99 1.52 11.23 14.86
N TYR A 100 2.06 10.51 15.85
CA TYR A 100 1.85 10.80 17.27
C TYR A 100 2.76 11.90 17.83
N ASP A 101 4.02 12.01 17.36
CA ASP A 101 4.94 13.09 17.74
C ASP A 101 5.69 13.66 16.53
N PRO A 102 5.06 14.60 15.80
CA PRO A 102 5.69 15.23 14.65
C PRO A 102 6.88 16.11 15.02
N SER A 103 7.10 16.44 16.30
CA SER A 103 8.21 17.31 16.73
C SER A 103 9.53 16.57 16.90
N ASN A 104 9.50 15.24 16.91
CA ASN A 104 10.65 14.40 17.18
C ASN A 104 11.57 14.26 15.96
N ARG A 105 12.62 15.09 15.92
CA ARG A 105 13.59 15.08 14.82
C ARG A 105 14.27 13.73 14.60
N TRP A 106 14.54 12.97 15.66
CA TRP A 106 15.18 11.67 15.52
C TRP A 106 14.31 10.70 14.70
N ILE A 107 13.00 10.67 14.93
CA ILE A 107 12.07 9.81 14.18
C ILE A 107 12.00 10.26 12.72
N GLN A 108 11.91 11.57 12.47
CA GLN A 108 11.90 12.13 11.11
C GLN A 108 13.17 11.76 10.33
N ASP A 109 14.34 11.92 10.95
CA ASP A 109 15.63 11.61 10.34
C ASP A 109 15.75 10.11 10.03
N GLN A 110 15.35 9.25 10.97
CA GLN A 110 15.34 7.80 10.74
C GLN A 110 14.39 7.42 9.58
N LEU A 111 13.17 7.96 9.56
CA LEU A 111 12.20 7.69 8.49
C LEU A 111 12.77 8.09 7.12
N ALA A 112 13.44 9.24 7.01
CA ALA A 112 14.08 9.68 5.79
C ALA A 112 15.21 8.74 5.32
N VAL A 113 16.07 8.30 6.26
CA VAL A 113 17.16 7.36 5.96
C VAL A 113 16.61 6.02 5.45
N VAL A 114 15.60 5.47 6.12
CA VAL A 114 15.08 4.14 5.79
C VAL A 114 14.32 4.16 4.46
N ARG A 115 13.53 5.21 4.19
CA ARG A 115 12.88 5.41 2.89
C ARG A 115 13.89 5.46 1.74
N ARG A 116 15.03 6.15 1.95
CA ARG A 116 16.11 6.19 0.95
C ARG A 116 16.68 4.80 0.68
N ARG A 117 16.97 4.03 1.74
CA ARG A 117 17.48 2.65 1.61
C ARG A 117 16.49 1.74 0.89
N LEU A 118 15.19 1.87 1.19
CA LEU A 118 14.15 1.09 0.54
C LEU A 118 14.07 1.41 -0.96
N ALA A 119 14.09 2.70 -1.32
CA ALA A 119 14.08 3.15 -2.71
C ALA A 119 15.33 2.70 -3.49
N GLU A 120 16.51 2.75 -2.87
CA GLU A 120 17.76 2.25 -3.44
C GLU A 120 17.71 0.74 -3.67
N ARG A 121 17.22 -0.03 -2.69
CA ARG A 121 17.03 -1.48 -2.85
C ARG A 121 16.06 -1.79 -3.98
N GLU A 122 14.96 -1.05 -4.08
CA GLU A 122 13.99 -1.23 -5.15
C GLU A 122 14.58 -0.91 -6.54
N SER A 123 15.38 0.15 -6.66
CA SER A 123 16.03 0.51 -7.92
C SER A 123 17.06 -0.53 -8.35
N ILE A 124 17.86 -1.07 -7.42
CA ILE A 124 18.79 -2.17 -7.68
C ILE A 124 18.02 -3.41 -8.15
N LEU A 125 16.95 -3.80 -7.46
CA LEU A 125 16.15 -4.96 -7.87
C LEU A 125 15.50 -4.78 -9.25
N LYS A 126 15.07 -3.56 -9.60
CA LYS A 126 14.57 -3.25 -10.95
C LYS A 126 15.69 -3.31 -11.99
N SER A 127 16.86 -2.75 -11.68
CA SER A 127 18.03 -2.78 -12.56
C SER A 127 18.56 -4.20 -12.76
N ASP A 128 18.56 -5.04 -11.73
CA ASP A 128 19.01 -6.43 -11.84
C ASP A 128 18.02 -7.26 -12.63
N LYS A 129 16.71 -7.06 -12.45
CA LYS A 129 15.69 -7.65 -13.33
C LYS A 129 15.89 -7.19 -14.77
N ALA A 130 16.03 -5.89 -14.98
CA ALA A 130 16.28 -5.32 -16.31
C ALA A 130 17.57 -5.88 -16.92
N LYS A 131 18.67 -5.99 -16.17
CA LYS A 131 19.96 -6.50 -16.64
C LYS A 131 19.95 -8.01 -16.88
N VAL A 132 19.19 -8.78 -16.10
CA VAL A 132 18.93 -10.21 -16.38
C VAL A 132 18.14 -10.35 -17.68
N ILE A 133 17.15 -9.49 -17.91
CA ILE A 133 16.38 -9.43 -19.17
C ILE A 133 17.28 -8.97 -20.33
N SER A 134 18.10 -7.94 -20.17
CA SER A 134 18.99 -7.40 -21.20
C SER A 134 20.16 -8.34 -21.52
N LYS A 135 20.69 -9.09 -20.54
CA LYS A 135 21.74 -10.07 -20.78
C LYS A 135 21.22 -11.32 -21.52
N SER A 136 19.90 -11.53 -21.53
CA SER A 136 19.22 -12.49 -22.41
C SER A 136 18.73 -11.89 -23.74
N VAL A 137 18.80 -10.56 -23.92
CA VAL A 137 18.35 -9.86 -25.13
C VAL A 137 19.44 -8.88 -25.58
N GLU A 138 20.53 -9.42 -26.14
CA GLU A 138 21.38 -8.63 -27.04
C GLU A 138 20.70 -8.59 -28.41
N MET A 139 19.86 -7.59 -28.70
CA MET A 139 19.71 -7.08 -30.07
C MET A 139 18.93 -5.76 -30.16
N GLN A 140 19.30 -4.99 -31.16
CA GLN A 140 18.90 -3.61 -31.45
C GLN A 140 17.37 -3.44 -31.49
N ALA A 141 16.85 -2.59 -30.61
CA ALA A 141 15.44 -2.19 -30.60
C ALA A 141 15.13 -1.24 -31.77
N ILE A 142 14.07 -1.54 -32.51
CA ILE A 142 13.54 -0.71 -33.60
C ILE A 142 12.19 -0.17 -33.13
N LEU A 143 12.09 1.16 -33.06
CA LEU A 143 10.95 1.90 -32.50
C LEU A 143 9.82 2.11 -33.54
N ASP A 144 9.32 1.04 -34.16
CA ASP A 144 8.08 1.13 -34.93
C ASP A 144 7.30 -0.21 -34.93
N PRO A 145 6.09 -0.26 -34.34
CA PRO A 145 5.25 -1.46 -34.28
C PRO A 145 4.72 -1.92 -35.65
N SER A 146 4.86 -1.12 -36.71
CA SER A 146 4.56 -1.51 -38.10
C SER A 146 5.80 -1.90 -38.90
N SER A 147 6.98 -1.88 -38.26
CA SER A 147 8.23 -2.21 -38.93
C SER A 147 8.29 -3.69 -39.27
N ALA A 148 8.48 -3.99 -40.56
CA ALA A 148 8.83 -5.32 -41.04
C ALA A 148 10.27 -5.74 -40.68
N ALA A 149 10.92 -5.04 -39.76
CA ALA A 149 12.29 -5.32 -39.41
C ALA A 149 12.41 -6.68 -38.69
N PRO A 150 13.37 -7.52 -39.11
CA PRO A 150 13.54 -8.85 -38.55
C PRO A 150 14.01 -8.78 -37.10
N ILE A 151 13.29 -9.46 -36.21
CA ILE A 151 13.64 -9.66 -34.81
C ILE A 151 14.34 -11.02 -34.68
N ARG A 152 15.39 -11.09 -33.86
CA ARG A 152 15.96 -12.36 -33.39
C ARG A 152 15.79 -12.43 -31.88
N LEU A 153 15.21 -13.52 -31.42
CA LEU A 153 14.87 -13.77 -30.03
C LEU A 153 15.25 -15.20 -29.68
N LYS A 154 16.16 -15.35 -28.72
CA LYS A 154 16.55 -16.66 -28.20
C LYS A 154 16.41 -16.66 -26.69
N PHE A 155 15.57 -17.55 -26.19
CA PHE A 155 15.33 -17.71 -24.77
C PHE A 155 15.99 -18.99 -24.26
N ALA A 156 16.41 -18.97 -22.99
CA ALA A 156 16.89 -20.18 -22.33
C ALA A 156 15.76 -21.22 -22.22
N GLU A 157 16.13 -22.50 -22.20
CA GLU A 157 15.17 -23.57 -22.00
C GLU A 157 14.41 -23.39 -20.69
N GLY A 158 13.08 -23.52 -20.75
CA GLY A 158 12.23 -23.41 -19.58
C GLY A 158 11.84 -21.99 -19.18
N THR A 159 12.04 -21.00 -20.05
CA THR A 159 11.57 -19.61 -19.86
C THR A 159 10.04 -19.57 -19.78
N SER A 160 9.48 -18.68 -18.96
CA SER A 160 8.02 -18.49 -18.85
C SER A 160 7.46 -17.92 -20.16
N LEU A 161 6.33 -18.44 -20.63
CA LEU A 161 5.66 -17.96 -21.83
C LEU A 161 5.23 -16.49 -21.66
N ARG A 162 4.81 -16.09 -20.46
CA ARG A 162 4.55 -14.68 -20.13
C ARG A 162 5.79 -13.81 -20.35
N GLN A 163 6.95 -14.24 -19.87
CA GLN A 163 8.21 -13.50 -20.05
C GLN A 163 8.60 -13.37 -21.53
N VAL A 164 8.34 -14.41 -22.34
CA VAL A 164 8.57 -14.36 -23.79
C VAL A 164 7.69 -13.29 -24.45
N PHE A 165 6.40 -13.23 -24.11
CA PHE A 165 5.49 -12.19 -24.62
C PHE A 165 5.87 -10.80 -24.12
N GLU A 166 6.29 -10.64 -22.87
CA GLU A 166 6.75 -9.36 -22.32
C GLU A 166 7.99 -8.83 -23.07
N ALA A 167 8.96 -9.71 -23.37
CA ALA A 167 10.12 -9.33 -24.17
C ALA A 167 9.73 -8.94 -25.61
N LEU A 168 8.80 -9.67 -26.22
CA LEU A 168 8.27 -9.35 -27.56
C LEU A 168 7.50 -8.01 -27.56
N SER A 169 6.74 -7.74 -26.48
CA SER A 169 6.01 -6.48 -26.24
C SER A 169 6.95 -5.29 -26.15
N GLU A 170 8.05 -5.43 -25.41
CA GLU A 170 9.07 -4.39 -25.23
C GLU A 170 9.82 -4.10 -26.53
N LEU A 171 10.21 -5.14 -27.27
CA LEU A 171 10.95 -4.98 -28.53
C LEU A 171 10.15 -4.26 -29.62
N ALA A 172 8.86 -4.56 -29.74
CA ALA A 172 8.01 -3.97 -30.77
C ALA A 172 7.31 -2.68 -30.31
N GLY A 173 7.41 -2.30 -29.03
CA GLY A 173 6.64 -1.18 -28.47
C GLY A 173 5.12 -1.40 -28.50
N VAL A 174 4.67 -2.67 -28.53
CA VAL A 174 3.25 -3.05 -28.56
C VAL A 174 2.87 -3.60 -27.20
N ASN A 175 1.84 -3.04 -26.56
CA ASN A 175 1.35 -3.53 -25.28
C ASN A 175 0.60 -4.86 -25.43
N ILE A 176 1.10 -5.93 -24.81
CA ILE A 176 0.43 -7.24 -24.81
C ILE A 176 -0.32 -7.42 -23.48
N LEU A 177 -1.64 -7.49 -23.57
CA LEU A 177 -2.53 -7.79 -22.45
C LEU A 177 -2.83 -9.29 -22.44
N PHE A 178 -3.05 -9.85 -21.24
CA PHE A 178 -3.43 -11.25 -21.07
C PHE A 178 -4.86 -11.34 -20.56
N ASP A 179 -5.65 -12.20 -21.18
CA ASP A 179 -6.95 -12.60 -20.66
C ASP A 179 -6.81 -13.28 -19.29
N GLU A 180 -7.84 -13.17 -18.43
CA GLU A 180 -7.86 -13.78 -17.10
C GLU A 180 -7.66 -15.31 -17.15
N SER A 181 -8.10 -15.96 -18.23
CA SER A 181 -7.94 -17.40 -18.42
C SER A 181 -6.56 -17.82 -18.93
N PHE A 182 -5.64 -16.88 -19.21
CA PHE A 182 -4.28 -17.18 -19.62
C PHE A 182 -3.54 -17.97 -18.54
N ARG A 183 -2.96 -19.10 -18.93
CA ARG A 183 -2.14 -19.95 -18.05
C ARG A 183 -0.70 -19.89 -18.51
N ASP A 184 0.17 -19.45 -17.60
CA ASP A 184 1.60 -19.41 -17.87
C ASP A 184 2.20 -20.82 -17.84
N LYS A 185 3.20 -21.05 -18.71
CA LYS A 185 3.90 -22.34 -18.82
C LYS A 185 5.33 -22.12 -19.30
N ARG A 186 6.17 -23.14 -19.11
CA ARG A 186 7.56 -23.11 -19.55
C ARG A 186 7.67 -23.50 -21.01
N VAL A 187 8.44 -22.73 -21.78
CA VAL A 187 8.63 -22.93 -23.22
C VAL A 187 10.11 -22.78 -23.58
N THR A 188 10.46 -23.30 -24.75
CA THR A 188 11.75 -23.07 -25.42
C THR A 188 11.44 -22.35 -26.72
N VAL A 189 12.05 -21.19 -26.92
CA VAL A 189 11.75 -20.31 -28.06
C VAL A 189 13.06 -19.85 -28.68
N ASP A 190 13.22 -20.16 -29.97
CA ASP A 190 14.31 -19.70 -30.83
C ASP A 190 13.67 -19.16 -32.12
N LEU A 191 13.62 -17.84 -32.23
CA LEU A 191 13.04 -17.12 -33.36
C LEU A 191 14.18 -16.34 -34.02
N ALA A 192 14.38 -16.57 -35.31
CA ALA A 192 15.42 -15.91 -36.09
C ALA A 192 14.81 -15.27 -37.33
N ASP A 193 15.05 -13.96 -37.49
CA ASP A 193 14.68 -13.17 -38.66
C ASP A 193 13.18 -13.15 -38.96
N VAL A 194 12.35 -13.07 -37.91
CA VAL A 194 10.88 -12.98 -38.04
C VAL A 194 10.41 -11.58 -37.69
N SER A 195 9.35 -11.13 -38.33
CA SER A 195 8.63 -9.91 -37.93
C SER A 195 7.94 -10.10 -36.58
N PHE A 196 7.53 -9.00 -35.93
CA PHE A 196 6.73 -9.05 -34.71
C PHE A 196 5.43 -9.86 -34.90
N GLU A 197 4.73 -9.65 -36.01
CA GLU A 197 3.46 -10.32 -36.30
C GLU A 197 3.66 -11.83 -36.45
N GLU A 198 4.70 -12.25 -37.18
CA GLU A 198 5.05 -13.67 -37.33
C GLU A 198 5.48 -14.29 -36.00
N ALA A 199 6.30 -13.59 -35.21
CA ALA A 199 6.69 -14.04 -33.88
C ALA A 199 5.47 -14.24 -32.97
N LEU A 200 4.56 -13.27 -32.95
CA LEU A 200 3.32 -13.33 -32.17
C LEU A 200 2.45 -14.50 -32.63
N ASP A 201 2.27 -14.68 -33.94
CA ASP A 201 1.48 -15.76 -34.53
C ASP A 201 2.06 -17.16 -34.19
N ILE A 202 3.38 -17.33 -34.31
CA ILE A 202 4.08 -18.57 -33.93
C ILE A 202 3.86 -18.88 -32.45
N LEU A 203 4.06 -17.87 -31.58
CA LEU A 203 3.93 -18.05 -30.14
C LEU A 203 2.50 -18.38 -29.72
N VAL A 204 1.50 -17.71 -30.27
CA VAL A 204 0.12 -18.02 -29.88
C VAL A 204 -0.30 -19.39 -30.39
N ARG A 205 -0.01 -19.74 -31.66
CA ARG A 205 -0.41 -21.02 -32.27
C ARG A 205 0.23 -22.22 -31.59
N THR A 206 1.54 -22.15 -31.33
CA THR A 206 2.30 -23.24 -30.70
C THR A 206 1.84 -23.48 -29.26
N ASN A 207 1.21 -22.47 -28.65
CA ASN A 207 0.78 -22.53 -27.26
C ASN A 207 -0.72 -22.70 -27.04
N GLY A 208 -1.52 -22.91 -28.10
CA GLY A 208 -2.96 -23.04 -28.00
C GLY A 208 -3.64 -21.72 -27.57
N LEU A 209 -3.08 -20.61 -28.02
CA LEU A 209 -3.57 -19.26 -27.76
C LEU A 209 -3.96 -18.62 -29.10
N PHE A 210 -4.72 -17.54 -29.01
CA PHE A 210 -4.93 -16.60 -30.11
C PHE A 210 -4.71 -15.17 -29.58
N TYR A 211 -4.59 -14.21 -30.49
CA TYR A 211 -4.60 -12.79 -30.13
C TYR A 211 -5.71 -12.03 -30.86
N LYS A 212 -6.15 -10.92 -30.25
CA LYS A 212 -7.01 -9.92 -30.90
C LYS A 212 -6.34 -8.56 -30.81
N VAL A 213 -6.32 -7.85 -31.94
CA VAL A 213 -5.86 -6.47 -31.98
C VAL A 213 -6.93 -5.57 -31.36
N LEU A 214 -6.57 -4.83 -30.31
CA LEU A 214 -7.46 -3.84 -29.70
C LEU A 214 -7.27 -2.47 -30.36
N ARG A 215 -6.03 -2.11 -30.67
CA ARG A 215 -5.60 -0.86 -31.32
C ARG A 215 -4.17 -1.03 -31.87
N PRO A 216 -3.63 -0.10 -32.69
CA PRO A 216 -2.33 -0.27 -33.34
C PRO A 216 -1.15 -0.59 -32.40
N SER A 217 -1.21 -0.17 -31.14
CA SER A 217 -0.17 -0.42 -30.13
C SER A 217 -0.62 -1.34 -28.99
N ALA A 218 -1.73 -2.07 -29.13
CA ALA A 218 -2.15 -3.02 -28.10
C ALA A 218 -2.91 -4.24 -28.64
N VAL A 219 -2.53 -5.41 -28.13
CA VAL A 219 -3.17 -6.70 -28.42
C VAL A 219 -3.56 -7.41 -27.12
N ILE A 220 -4.58 -8.27 -27.17
CA ILE A 220 -4.94 -9.17 -26.08
C ILE A 220 -4.68 -10.62 -26.49
N VAL A 221 -4.00 -11.39 -25.64
CA VAL A 221 -3.70 -12.82 -25.83
C VAL A 221 -4.61 -13.64 -24.92
N ALA A 222 -5.25 -14.66 -25.49
CA ALA A 222 -6.22 -15.50 -24.80
C ALA A 222 -6.11 -16.97 -25.24
N PRO A 223 -6.53 -17.94 -24.40
CA PRO A 223 -6.60 -19.35 -24.79
C PRO A 223 -7.56 -19.60 -25.94
N ASP A 224 -7.10 -20.32 -26.96
CA ASP A 224 -7.89 -20.74 -28.12
C ASP A 224 -8.76 -21.95 -27.74
N LYS A 225 -10.01 -21.65 -27.35
CA LYS A 225 -10.97 -22.66 -26.84
C LYS A 225 -11.54 -23.56 -27.95
N ASP A 226 -11.40 -23.17 -29.21
CA ASP A 226 -11.92 -23.92 -30.37
C ASP A 226 -10.91 -24.92 -30.93
N ARG A 227 -9.70 -24.98 -30.33
CA ARG A 227 -8.60 -25.87 -30.70
C ARG A 227 -8.34 -26.91 -29.61
N GLN A 228 -9.35 -27.75 -29.32
CA GLN A 228 -9.10 -29.03 -28.66
C GLN A 228 -8.80 -30.11 -29.72
N PRO A 229 -7.86 -31.04 -29.45
CA PRO A 229 -7.63 -32.19 -30.31
C PRO A 229 -8.88 -33.09 -30.44
#